data_AF-A0A957FNT3-F1
#
_entry.id   AF-A0A957FNT3-F1
#
_cell.length_a   1.000
_cell.length_b   1.000
_cell.length_c   1.000
_cell.angle_alpha   90.00
_cell.angle_beta   90.00
_cell.angle_gamma   90.00
#
_symmetry.space_group_name_H-M   'P 1'
#
loop_
_entity.id
_entity.type
_entity.pdbx_description
1 polymer ?
#
loop_
_entity_poly.entity_id
_entity_poly.type
_entity_poly.pdbx_seq_one_letter_code
_entity_poly.pdbx_strand_id
1 'polypeptide(L)'
;MKTLRFFLVLALLVVAATAVFTTIAPRAQSAPHVAGTAALALSPATQPADIGDLLTVAVLLNNPTSPVSGFQFEVTFDPNIIAVQGITTPAENHLAANGRQTHCPATAQPSADTVRYACASTGTAEGVTSN
;
A
#
# COMPACT_ATOMS: atom_id res chain seq x y z
N MET A 1 30.35 -83.63 10.28
CA MET A 1 31.26 -83.08 11.31
C MET A 1 31.79 -81.76 10.74
N LYS A 2 31.75 -80.58 11.35
CA LYS A 2 31.61 -80.19 12.76
C LYS A 2 31.15 -78.71 12.77
N THR A 3 30.24 -78.42 13.68
CA THR A 3 29.66 -77.13 14.07
C THR A 3 30.70 -76.07 14.47
N LEU A 4 30.35 -74.78 14.33
CA LEU A 4 29.95 -73.87 15.44
C LEU A 4 30.44 -72.41 15.24
N ARG A 5 29.45 -71.51 15.09
CA ARG A 5 29.28 -70.16 15.67
C ARG A 5 30.52 -69.39 16.18
N PHE A 6 30.65 -68.10 15.84
CA PHE A 6 30.25 -66.95 16.68
C PHE A 6 30.91 -65.62 16.21
N PHE A 7 30.16 -64.53 16.41
CA PHE A 7 30.60 -63.15 16.68
C PHE A 7 31.06 -62.21 15.55
N LEU A 8 30.35 -61.06 15.53
CA LEU A 8 30.88 -59.68 15.39
C LEU A 8 31.52 -59.36 14.02
N VAL A 9 31.07 -58.41 13.23
CA VAL A 9 31.07 -56.98 13.56
C VAL A 9 30.09 -56.23 12.64
N LEU A 10 29.18 -55.55 13.30
CA LEU A 10 28.41 -54.37 12.91
C LEU A 10 29.23 -53.37 12.06
N ALA A 11 28.81 -53.11 10.81
CA ALA A 11 29.22 -51.93 10.05
C ALA A 11 27.99 -51.25 9.44
N LEU A 12 27.47 -50.33 10.24
CA LEU A 12 26.40 -49.38 9.97
C LEU A 12 26.82 -48.47 8.79
N LEU A 13 26.16 -48.58 7.64
CA LEU A 13 26.43 -47.73 6.49
C LEU A 13 25.45 -46.55 6.52
N VAL A 14 25.84 -45.47 7.20
CA VAL A 14 25.09 -44.21 7.23
C VAL A 14 25.45 -43.41 6.00
N VAL A 15 24.53 -43.34 5.03
CA VAL A 15 24.65 -42.46 3.86
C VAL A 15 24.30 -41.04 4.31
N ALA A 16 25.31 -40.20 4.47
CA ALA A 16 25.13 -38.77 4.74
C ALA A 16 24.73 -38.05 3.44
N ALA A 17 23.45 -37.71 3.30
CA ALA A 17 22.97 -36.82 2.24
C ALA A 17 23.28 -35.36 2.63
N THR A 18 24.29 -34.78 1.99
CA THR A 18 24.62 -33.35 2.12
C THR A 18 23.59 -32.52 1.35
N ALA A 19 22.63 -31.93 2.06
CA ALA A 19 21.74 -30.93 1.51
C ALA A 19 22.51 -29.61 1.28
N VAL A 20 22.70 -29.24 0.01
CA VAL A 20 23.23 -27.92 -0.38
C VAL A 20 22.11 -26.90 -0.16
N PHE A 21 22.16 -26.17 0.94
CA PHE A 21 21.32 -24.99 1.16
C PHE A 21 21.92 -23.81 0.39
N THR A 22 21.33 -23.47 -0.75
CA THR A 22 21.56 -22.17 -1.40
C THR A 22 20.98 -21.07 -0.52
N THR A 23 21.84 -20.21 0.02
CA THR A 23 21.45 -19.04 0.81
C THR A 23 20.68 -18.08 -0.08
N ILE A 24 19.36 -18.02 0.07
CA ILE A 24 18.55 -16.92 -0.46
C ILE A 24 18.90 -15.71 0.42
N ALA A 25 19.69 -14.78 -0.12
CA ALA A 25 19.92 -13.52 0.57
C ALA A 25 18.55 -12.81 0.73
N PRO A 26 18.14 -12.43 1.95
CA PRO A 26 16.97 -11.58 2.11
C PRO A 26 17.26 -10.29 1.35
N ARG A 27 16.39 -9.93 0.39
CA ARG A 27 16.39 -8.57 -0.17
C ARG A 27 16.31 -7.63 1.02
N ALA A 28 17.21 -6.66 1.09
CA ALA A 28 17.15 -5.59 2.07
C ALA A 28 15.75 -4.97 1.98
N GLN A 29 14.90 -5.31 2.94
CA GLN A 29 13.65 -4.61 3.14
C GLN A 29 14.06 -3.19 3.53
N SER A 30 13.60 -2.22 2.73
CA SER A 30 13.77 -0.81 3.00
C SER A 30 13.48 -0.53 4.47
N ALA A 31 14.35 0.27 5.10
CA ALA A 31 14.29 0.57 6.52
C ALA A 31 12.86 0.91 7.00
N PRO A 32 12.50 0.59 8.26
CA PRO A 32 11.21 0.97 8.80
C PRO A 32 11.03 2.48 8.66
N HIS A 33 10.08 2.89 7.81
CA HIS A 33 9.69 4.28 7.69
C HIS A 33 9.18 4.73 9.05
N VAL A 34 9.85 5.73 9.65
CA VAL A 34 9.33 6.42 10.83
C VAL A 34 7.98 6.99 10.44
N ALA A 35 6.91 6.46 11.04
CA ALA A 35 5.56 6.97 10.89
C ALA A 35 5.54 8.41 11.39
N GLY A 36 5.80 9.36 10.50
CA GLY A 36 5.40 10.72 10.76
C GLY A 36 3.89 10.80 10.72
N THR A 37 3.36 11.79 11.42
CA THR A 37 1.93 12.07 11.56
C THR A 37 1.34 12.59 10.25
N ALA A 38 1.49 11.85 9.15
CA ALA A 38 0.79 12.12 7.91
C ALA A 38 -0.70 12.02 8.22
N ALA A 39 -1.38 13.16 8.22
CA ALA A 39 -2.79 13.24 8.58
C ALA A 39 -3.61 13.48 7.31
N LEU A 40 -4.64 12.66 7.12
CA LEU A 40 -5.69 12.94 6.15
C LEU A 40 -6.65 13.97 6.77
N ALA A 41 -7.01 14.99 5.99
CA ALA A 41 -7.96 16.02 6.40
C ALA A 41 -8.98 16.29 5.29
N LEU A 42 -10.17 16.72 5.68
CA LEU A 42 -11.20 17.24 4.79
C LEU A 42 -11.21 18.77 4.86
N SER A 43 -11.28 19.43 3.71
CA SER A 43 -11.36 20.89 3.63
C SER A 43 -12.42 21.34 2.61
N PRO A 44 -13.39 22.18 3.02
CA PRO A 44 -13.64 22.60 4.39
C PRO A 44 -14.13 21.42 5.27
N ALA A 45 -13.87 21.48 6.57
CA ALA A 45 -14.35 20.47 7.52
C ALA A 45 -15.87 20.57 7.75
N THR A 46 -16.41 21.79 7.67
CA THR A 46 -17.84 22.08 7.72
C THR A 46 -18.16 23.18 6.71
N GLN A 47 -19.28 23.04 6.02
CA GLN A 47 -19.77 24.03 5.07
C GLN A 47 -21.30 24.06 5.15
N PRO A 48 -21.91 25.22 5.46
CA PRO A 48 -23.35 25.38 5.29
C PRO A 48 -23.69 25.33 3.80
N ALA A 49 -24.80 24.68 3.48
CA ALA A 49 -25.27 24.47 2.11
C ALA A 49 -26.79 24.39 2.08
N ASP A 50 -27.39 24.84 0.99
CA ASP A 50 -28.82 24.71 0.74
C ASP A 50 -29.10 23.50 -0.17
N ILE A 51 -30.35 23.02 -0.18
CA ILE A 51 -30.75 21.91 -1.04
C ILE A 51 -30.58 22.32 -2.51
N GLY A 52 -29.80 21.53 -3.24
CA GLY A 52 -29.50 21.75 -4.66
C GLY A 52 -28.12 22.35 -4.92
N ASP A 53 -27.40 22.77 -3.88
CA ASP A 53 -26.04 23.27 -4.02
C ASP A 53 -25.05 22.17 -4.42
N LEU A 54 -24.03 22.56 -5.20
CA LEU A 54 -22.86 21.73 -5.47
C LEU A 54 -21.76 22.08 -4.47
N LEU A 55 -21.33 21.08 -3.70
CA LEU A 55 -20.27 21.21 -2.71
C LEU A 55 -18.99 20.54 -3.20
N THR A 56 -17.85 21.14 -2.90
CA THR A 56 -16.53 20.56 -3.17
C THR A 56 -15.81 20.39 -1.84
N VAL A 57 -15.48 19.14 -1.51
CA VAL A 57 -14.68 18.78 -0.33
C VAL A 57 -13.36 18.22 -0.80
N ALA A 58 -12.26 18.90 -0.46
CA ALA A 58 -10.92 18.45 -0.75
C ALA A 58 -10.44 17.46 0.31
N VAL A 59 -9.85 16.35 -0.13
CA VAL A 59 -9.10 15.43 0.73
C VAL A 59 -7.63 15.83 0.67
N LEU A 60 -7.07 16.22 1.80
CA LEU A 60 -5.70 16.72 1.91
C LEU A 60 -4.84 15.72 2.69
N LEU A 61 -3.63 15.48 2.20
CA LEU A 61 -2.59 14.75 2.94
C LEU A 61 -1.59 15.76 3.50
N ASN A 62 -1.60 15.95 4.81
CA ASN A 62 -0.77 16.96 5.46
C ASN A 62 0.51 16.33 6.03
N ASN A 63 1.64 17.01 5.81
CA ASN A 63 2.95 16.69 6.39
C ASN A 63 3.42 15.22 6.26
N PRO A 64 3.33 14.56 5.09
CA PRO A 64 4.00 13.28 4.87
C PRO A 64 5.50 13.43 5.08
N THR A 65 6.02 12.74 6.10
CA THR A 65 7.45 12.69 6.44
C THR A 65 8.23 11.69 5.60
N SER A 66 7.53 10.89 4.80
CA SER A 66 8.11 9.94 3.85
C SER A 66 7.59 10.22 2.45
N PRO A 67 8.40 9.97 1.40
CA PRO A 67 7.97 10.08 0.02
C PRO A 67 6.65 9.34 -0.25
N VAL A 68 5.66 10.05 -0.77
CA VAL A 68 4.34 9.48 -1.08
C VAL A 68 4.34 8.94 -2.50
N SER A 69 4.15 7.63 -2.64
CA SER A 69 4.05 6.92 -3.92
C SER A 69 2.60 6.56 -4.29
N GLY A 70 1.66 6.81 -3.39
CA GLY A 70 0.25 6.56 -3.61
C GLY A 70 -0.56 6.89 -2.37
N PHE A 71 -1.88 6.92 -2.55
CA PHE A 71 -2.83 7.09 -1.47
C PHE A 71 -4.06 6.23 -1.74
N GLN A 72 -4.77 5.92 -0.67
CA GLN A 72 -6.14 5.45 -0.71
C GLN A 72 -6.89 6.13 0.41
N PHE A 73 -8.08 6.64 0.11
CA PHE A 73 -9.01 7.14 1.11
C PHE A 73 -10.40 6.57 0.89
N GLU A 74 -11.20 6.63 1.96
CA GLU A 74 -12.61 6.32 1.97
C GLU A 74 -13.34 7.46 2.67
N VAL A 75 -14.40 7.98 2.05
CA VAL A 75 -15.25 9.02 2.61
C VAL A 75 -16.65 8.45 2.76
N THR A 76 -17.16 8.44 3.98
CA THR A 76 -18.54 8.08 4.29
C THR A 76 -19.46 9.30 4.17
N PHE A 77 -20.67 9.11 3.66
CA PHE A 77 -21.69 10.16 3.55
C PHE A 77 -23.09 9.59 3.75
N ASP A 78 -24.06 10.45 4.07
CA ASP A 78 -25.47 10.07 4.10
C ASP A 78 -26.09 10.24 2.69
N PRO A 79 -26.45 9.15 1.99
CA PRO A 79 -27.01 9.23 0.65
C PRO A 79 -28.41 9.84 0.58
N ASN A 80 -29.09 10.01 1.71
CA ASN A 80 -30.38 10.70 1.75
C ASN A 80 -30.22 12.23 1.73
N ILE A 81 -29.00 12.73 1.97
CA ILE A 81 -28.68 14.16 2.05
C ILE A 81 -27.73 14.57 0.93
N ILE A 82 -26.72 13.74 0.62
CA ILE A 82 -25.65 14.05 -0.33
C ILE A 82 -25.67 13.09 -1.51
N ALA A 83 -25.67 13.64 -2.73
CA ALA A 83 -25.44 12.90 -3.97
C ALA A 83 -24.03 13.20 -4.51
N VAL A 84 -23.20 12.16 -4.63
CA VAL A 84 -21.83 12.31 -5.15
C VAL A 84 -21.87 12.45 -6.67
N GLN A 85 -21.49 13.64 -7.16
CA GLN A 85 -21.46 13.94 -8.60
C GLN A 85 -20.18 13.46 -9.30
N GLY A 86 -19.07 13.34 -8.55
CA GLY A 86 -17.81 12.86 -9.09
C GLY A 86 -16.63 13.10 -8.16
N ILE A 87 -15.46 12.59 -8.57
CA ILE A 87 -14.16 12.93 -7.98
C ILE A 87 -13.30 13.54 -9.06
N THR A 88 -12.68 14.66 -8.74
CA THR A 88 -11.68 15.31 -9.57
C THR A 88 -10.33 15.26 -8.88
N THR A 89 -9.28 14.90 -9.60
CA THR A 89 -7.91 15.15 -9.16
C THR A 89 -7.48 16.55 -9.60
N PRO A 90 -6.80 17.32 -8.74
CA PRO A 90 -6.26 18.62 -9.15
C PRO A 90 -5.28 18.45 -10.32
N ALA A 91 -5.16 19.49 -11.14
CA ALA A 91 -4.24 19.50 -12.29
C ALA A 91 -2.77 19.31 -11.85
N GLU A 92 -2.43 19.81 -10.67
CA GLU A 92 -1.14 19.59 -10.03
C GLU A 92 -1.14 18.26 -9.27
N ASN A 93 -0.66 17.22 -9.94
CA ASN A 93 -0.61 15.89 -9.37
C ASN A 93 0.76 15.63 -8.71
N HIS A 94 0.82 15.74 -7.39
CA HIS A 94 2.01 15.44 -6.59
C HIS A 94 2.54 14.01 -6.80
N LEU A 95 1.68 13.05 -7.14
CA LEU A 95 2.13 11.68 -7.45
C LEU A 95 2.90 11.59 -8.77
N ALA A 96 2.72 12.55 -9.69
CA ALA A 96 3.44 12.63 -10.96
C ALA A 96 4.75 13.42 -10.87
N ALA A 97 5.10 13.91 -9.67
CA ALA A 97 6.35 14.60 -9.45
C ALA A 97 7.57 13.72 -9.82
N ASN A 98 8.70 14.37 -10.13
CA ASN A 98 9.94 13.70 -10.52
C ASN A 98 9.80 12.77 -11.75
N GLY A 99 8.83 13.04 -12.64
CA GLY A 99 8.62 12.26 -13.87
C GLY A 99 7.93 10.91 -13.65
N ARG A 100 7.28 10.71 -12.50
CA ARG A 100 6.56 9.47 -12.19
C ARG A 100 5.25 9.37 -12.97
N GLN A 101 4.87 8.14 -13.33
CA GLN A 101 3.61 7.85 -14.03
C GLN A 101 2.51 7.56 -13.00
N THR A 102 1.43 8.34 -13.03
CA THR A 102 0.31 8.15 -12.10
C THR A 102 -0.78 7.28 -12.71
N HIS A 103 -1.27 6.33 -11.91
CA HIS A 103 -2.37 5.44 -12.21
C HIS A 103 -3.50 5.72 -11.23
N CYS A 104 -4.56 6.33 -11.74
CA CYS A 104 -5.79 6.59 -11.01
C CYS A 104 -6.98 5.97 -11.77
N PRO A 105 -8.02 5.47 -11.09
CA PRO A 105 -9.28 5.13 -11.73
C PRO A 105 -9.87 6.34 -12.45
N ALA A 106 -10.43 6.14 -13.64
CA ALA A 106 -11.09 7.21 -14.39
C ALA A 106 -12.31 7.80 -13.66
N THR A 107 -12.95 7.00 -12.81
CA THR A 107 -14.08 7.39 -11.97
C THR A 107 -13.99 6.67 -10.65
N ALA A 108 -14.15 7.38 -9.54
CA ALA A 108 -14.48 6.73 -8.29
C ALA A 108 -15.83 6.03 -8.42
N GLN A 109 -15.94 4.84 -7.85
CA GLN A 109 -17.21 4.13 -7.78
C GLN A 109 -17.81 4.46 -6.41
N PRO A 110 -18.77 5.40 -6.32
CA PRO A 110 -19.52 5.56 -5.08
C PRO A 110 -20.29 4.26 -4.82
N SER A 111 -20.13 3.72 -3.62
CA SER A 111 -21.08 2.76 -3.05
C SER A 111 -22.24 3.53 -2.40
N ALA A 112 -23.21 2.82 -1.82
CA ALA A 112 -24.42 3.44 -1.28
C ALA A 112 -24.16 4.58 -0.29
N ASP A 113 -23.10 4.49 0.53
CA ASP A 113 -22.79 5.41 1.63
C ASP A 113 -21.31 5.77 1.70
N THR A 114 -20.50 5.28 0.76
CA THR A 114 -19.05 5.44 0.77
C THR A 114 -18.48 5.75 -0.59
N VAL A 115 -17.46 6.60 -0.61
CA VAL A 115 -16.64 6.89 -1.78
C VAL A 115 -15.24 6.41 -1.48
N ARG A 116 -14.77 5.41 -2.23
CA ARG A 116 -13.39 4.95 -2.18
C ARG A 116 -12.63 5.42 -3.40
N TYR A 117 -11.47 6.03 -3.17
CA TYR A 117 -10.60 6.47 -4.25
C TYR A 117 -9.14 6.20 -3.89
N ALA A 118 -8.39 5.75 -4.88
CA ALA A 118 -6.99 5.42 -4.72
C ALA A 118 -6.22 5.82 -5.98
N CYS A 119 -5.01 6.31 -5.78
CA CYS A 119 -4.06 6.57 -6.86
C CYS A 119 -2.70 6.06 -6.43
N ALA A 120 -1.93 5.58 -7.40
CA ALA A 120 -0.54 5.22 -7.18
C ALA A 120 0.32 5.82 -8.29
N SER A 121 1.60 6.03 -8.03
CA SER A 121 2.57 6.37 -9.04
C SER A 121 3.71 5.37 -9.11
N THR A 122 4.16 5.15 -10.33
CA THR A 122 5.20 4.20 -10.69
C THR A 122 6.38 4.94 -11.33
N GLY A 123 7.59 4.38 -11.17
CA GLY A 123 8.82 4.98 -11.68
C GLY A 123 10.02 4.61 -10.81
N THR A 124 11.21 4.99 -11.26
CA THR A 124 12.47 4.76 -10.54
C THR A 124 12.84 5.90 -9.58
N ALA A 125 12.15 7.05 -9.67
CA ALA A 125 12.37 8.20 -8.82
C ALA A 125 11.56 8.10 -7.51
N GLU A 126 12.12 8.60 -6.42
CA GLU A 126 11.43 8.73 -5.13
C GLU A 126 10.18 9.61 -5.25
N GLY A 127 9.21 9.35 -4.36
CA GLY A 127 7.99 10.16 -4.27
C GLY A 127 8.29 11.54 -3.69
N VAL A 128 7.25 12.36 -3.52
CA VAL A 128 7.41 13.66 -2.86
C VAL A 128 6.99 13.59 -1.40
N THR A 129 7.72 14.29 -0.54
CA THR A 129 7.24 14.72 0.77
C THR A 129 6.48 16.04 0.61
N SER A 130 5.63 16.40 1.57
CA SER A 130 5.04 17.74 1.57
C SER A 130 6.13 18.72 1.98
N ASN A 131 6.25 19.79 1.21
CA ASN A 131 6.93 21.00 1.68
C ASN A 131 5.99 21.73 2.64
#